data_AF-A0A2A7SFI9-F1
#
_entry.id   AF-A0A2A7SFI9-F1
#
_cell.length_a   1.000
_cell.length_b   1.000
_cell.length_c   1.000
_cell.angle_alpha   90.00
_cell.angle_beta   90.00
_cell.angle_gamma   90.00
#
_symmetry.space_group_name_H-M   'P 1'
#
loop_
_entity.id
_entity.type
_entity.pdbx_description
1 polymer ?
#
loop_
_entity_poly.entity_id
_entity_poly.type
_entity_poly.pdbx_seq_one_letter_code
_entity_poly.pdbx_strand_id
1 'polypeptide(L)'
;MSTTDTPNYANVTFSITNAQPSQTIIIDMDTSDHDVAWSTGADFSGSPGISIDMTSGEELPLTGFRITASEIRVETSGAGSGGQIGFNLKLFAAYLQGTKDLTLKSSSDSGIVVKVSINEQVSQVVNSTYSDFRING
;
A
#
# COMPACT_ATOMS: atom_id res chain seq x y z
N MET A 1 -19.35 -21.20 -8.28
CA MET A 1 -18.93 -19.81 -8.02
C MET A 1 -19.95 -18.92 -8.68
N SER A 2 -20.72 -18.16 -7.89
CA SER A 2 -21.70 -17.20 -8.44
C SER A 2 -20.94 -16.09 -9.17
N THR A 3 -21.31 -15.79 -10.40
CA THR A 3 -20.62 -14.86 -11.30
C THR A 3 -21.14 -13.42 -11.16
N THR A 4 -21.51 -12.97 -9.95
CA THR A 4 -22.30 -11.74 -9.80
C THR A 4 -21.71 -10.64 -8.94
N ASP A 5 -20.64 -10.91 -8.18
CA ASP A 5 -20.10 -9.88 -7.30
C ASP A 5 -19.02 -9.09 -8.06
N THR A 6 -19.47 -7.99 -8.68
CA THR A 6 -18.58 -7.01 -9.28
C THR A 6 -17.77 -6.33 -8.17
N PRO A 7 -16.43 -6.41 -8.18
CA PRO A 7 -15.60 -5.74 -7.19
C PRO A 7 -15.74 -4.23 -7.33
N ASN A 8 -15.77 -3.55 -6.19
CA ASN A 8 -15.55 -2.11 -6.09
C ASN A 8 -14.06 -1.85 -5.90
N TYR A 9 -13.63 -0.61 -6.15
CA TYR A 9 -12.22 -0.23 -6.08
C TYR A 9 -12.05 1.04 -5.26
N ALA A 10 -11.13 1.01 -4.31
CA ALA A 10 -10.72 2.16 -3.53
C ALA A 10 -9.31 2.59 -3.93
N ASN A 11 -9.11 3.88 -4.18
CA ASN A 11 -7.77 4.44 -4.37
C ASN A 11 -7.03 4.36 -3.03
N VAL A 12 -5.83 3.79 -3.02
CA VAL A 12 -5.00 3.69 -1.83
C VAL A 12 -3.66 4.33 -2.12
N THR A 13 -3.28 5.31 -1.31
CA THR A 13 -1.94 5.91 -1.32
C THR A 13 -1.24 5.59 -0.02
N PHE A 14 -0.13 4.90 -0.10
CA PHE A 14 0.82 4.75 0.99
C PHE A 14 1.90 5.82 0.88
N SER A 15 2.10 6.58 1.94
CA SER A 15 3.23 7.51 2.06
C SER A 15 4.27 6.90 3.01
N ILE A 16 5.43 6.59 2.45
CA ILE A 16 6.55 5.96 3.14
C ILE A 16 7.60 7.03 3.40
N THR A 17 8.04 7.17 4.63
CA THR A 17 9.11 8.10 5.00
C THR A 17 10.11 7.45 5.95
N ASN A 18 11.31 8.05 6.01
CA ASN A 18 12.41 7.61 6.86
C ASN A 18 12.93 6.19 6.55
N ALA A 19 12.70 5.70 5.34
CA ALA A 19 13.37 4.49 4.88
C ALA A 19 14.85 4.76 4.60
N GLN A 20 15.67 3.74 4.72
CA GLN A 20 17.10 3.76 4.43
C GLN A 20 17.43 2.70 3.38
N PRO A 21 18.61 2.81 2.73
CA PRO A 21 19.15 1.73 1.91
C PRO A 21 19.22 0.40 2.70
N SER A 22 19.02 -0.73 2.01
CA SER A 22 18.99 -2.09 2.59
C SER A 22 17.85 -2.36 3.58
N GLN A 23 16.77 -1.58 3.56
CA GLN A 23 15.60 -1.82 4.40
C GLN A 23 14.44 -2.40 3.62
N THR A 24 13.57 -3.10 4.34
CA THR A 24 12.35 -3.71 3.82
C THR A 24 11.12 -2.98 4.33
N ILE A 25 10.25 -2.58 3.40
CA ILE A 25 8.91 -2.05 3.69
C ILE A 25 7.91 -3.16 3.45
N ILE A 26 7.09 -3.47 4.46
CA ILE A 26 6.05 -4.49 4.39
C ILE A 26 4.75 -3.89 4.90
N ILE A 27 3.71 -3.98 4.07
CA ILE A 27 2.35 -3.60 4.41
C ILE A 27 1.48 -4.83 4.24
N ASP A 28 0.92 -5.29 5.35
CA ASP A 28 0.02 -6.44 5.38
C ASP A 28 -1.43 -5.96 5.43
N MET A 29 -2.28 -6.66 4.70
CA MET A 29 -3.74 -6.52 4.72
C MET A 29 -4.34 -7.80 5.27
N ASP A 30 -5.24 -7.67 6.23
CA ASP A 30 -6.04 -8.79 6.68
C ASP A 30 -7.08 -9.12 5.60
N THR A 31 -7.01 -10.36 5.11
CA THR A 31 -7.88 -10.91 4.05
C THR A 31 -8.68 -12.11 4.57
N SER A 32 -8.61 -12.41 5.87
CA SER A 32 -9.22 -13.60 6.47
C SER A 32 -10.74 -13.47 6.60
N ASP A 33 -11.21 -12.28 6.98
CA ASP A 33 -12.62 -12.01 7.26
C ASP A 33 -13.29 -11.12 6.19
N HIS A 34 -12.55 -10.71 5.17
CA HIS A 34 -13.01 -9.75 4.15
C HIS A 34 -12.57 -10.17 2.75
N ASP A 35 -13.50 -10.09 1.78
CA ASP A 35 -13.21 -10.25 0.35
C ASP A 35 -12.55 -8.97 -0.19
N VAL A 36 -11.29 -8.77 0.21
CA VAL A 36 -10.42 -7.67 -0.18
C VAL A 36 -9.11 -8.18 -0.77
N ALA A 37 -8.57 -7.44 -1.74
CA ALA A 37 -7.25 -7.73 -2.31
C ALA A 37 -6.63 -6.47 -2.92
N TRP A 38 -5.30 -6.41 -2.95
CA TRP A 38 -4.60 -5.42 -3.75
C TRP A 38 -4.88 -5.59 -5.24
N SER A 39 -5.03 -4.47 -5.94
CA SER A 39 -5.36 -4.43 -7.37
C SER A 39 -4.62 -3.29 -8.07
N THR A 40 -4.44 -3.46 -9.39
CA THR A 40 -4.02 -2.40 -10.31
C THR A 40 -5.17 -1.45 -10.68
N GLY A 41 -6.34 -1.57 -10.05
CA GLY A 41 -7.51 -0.74 -10.27
C GLY A 41 -8.59 -1.38 -11.14
N ALA A 42 -9.61 -0.59 -11.47
CA ALA A 42 -10.74 -1.07 -12.25
C ALA A 42 -10.32 -1.51 -13.67
N ASP A 43 -11.06 -2.45 -14.23
CA ASP A 43 -11.02 -2.73 -15.66
C ASP A 43 -11.25 -1.38 -16.41
N PHE A 44 -10.56 -1.12 -17.52
CA PHE A 44 -10.62 0.10 -18.37
C PHE A 44 -9.56 1.20 -18.15
N SER A 45 -9.46 2.09 -19.16
CA SER A 45 -8.43 3.10 -19.37
C SER A 45 -8.34 4.22 -18.31
N GLY A 46 -9.24 4.20 -17.32
CA GLY A 46 -9.24 5.17 -16.23
C GLY A 46 -8.34 4.76 -15.05
N SER A 47 -7.86 3.52 -15.01
CA SER A 47 -6.97 3.10 -13.94
C SER A 47 -5.55 3.64 -14.14
N PRO A 48 -4.98 4.40 -13.17
CA PRO A 48 -3.58 4.77 -13.18
C PRO A 48 -2.63 3.59 -12.92
N GLY A 49 -3.17 2.39 -12.62
CA GLY A 49 -2.36 1.21 -12.33
C GLY A 49 -1.72 1.28 -10.94
N ILE A 50 -0.44 0.89 -10.88
CA ILE A 50 0.42 1.06 -9.71
C ILE A 50 1.46 2.12 -10.06
N SER A 51 1.63 3.14 -9.20
CA SER A 51 2.67 4.14 -9.36
C SER A 51 3.49 4.30 -8.09
N ILE A 52 4.77 4.62 -8.28
CA ILE A 52 5.71 4.94 -7.20
C ILE A 52 6.31 6.30 -7.51
N ASP A 53 6.03 7.27 -6.64
CA ASP A 53 6.49 8.66 -6.80
C ASP A 53 7.44 9.00 -5.66
N MET A 54 8.70 9.31 -5.98
CA MET A 54 9.68 9.75 -4.98
C MET A 54 9.25 11.08 -4.34
N THR A 55 9.35 11.16 -3.02
CA THR A 55 9.11 12.40 -2.25
C THR A 55 10.38 12.92 -1.58
N SER A 56 11.37 12.05 -1.35
CA SER A 56 12.72 12.44 -0.93
C SER A 56 13.76 11.41 -1.36
N GLY A 57 14.97 11.87 -1.68
CA GLY A 57 16.01 11.06 -2.33
C GLY A 57 16.03 11.29 -3.83
N GLU A 58 17.10 10.83 -4.50
CA GLU A 58 17.27 11.01 -5.94
C GLU A 58 16.59 9.91 -6.76
N GLU A 59 16.65 8.67 -6.26
CA GLU A 59 16.07 7.48 -6.90
C GLU A 59 15.65 6.48 -5.82
N LEU A 60 14.62 5.66 -6.07
CA LEU A 60 14.28 4.55 -5.20
C LEU A 60 15.19 3.37 -5.53
N PRO A 61 16.16 2.99 -4.69
CA PRO A 61 17.05 1.89 -5.01
C PRO A 61 16.30 0.56 -4.81
N LEU A 62 15.47 0.14 -5.76
CA LEU A 62 14.68 -1.10 -5.66
C LEU A 62 15.53 -2.33 -5.96
N THR A 63 15.41 -3.36 -5.13
CA THR A 63 15.93 -4.72 -5.41
C THR A 63 14.81 -5.75 -5.54
N GLY A 64 13.68 -5.51 -4.87
CA GLY A 64 12.51 -6.35 -4.90
C GLY A 64 11.24 -5.52 -4.78
N PHE A 65 10.24 -5.89 -5.58
CA PHE A 65 8.89 -5.36 -5.48
C PHE A 65 7.91 -6.50 -5.68
N ARG A 66 7.08 -6.76 -4.68
CA ARG A 66 6.09 -7.83 -4.70
C ARG A 66 4.76 -7.34 -4.15
N ILE A 67 3.69 -7.70 -4.85
CA ILE A 67 2.32 -7.53 -4.38
C ILE A 67 1.61 -8.88 -4.48
N THR A 68 0.91 -9.24 -3.41
CA THR A 68 -0.04 -10.36 -3.36
C THR A 68 -1.41 -9.83 -2.96
N ALA A 69 -2.40 -10.69 -2.71
CA ALA A 69 -3.68 -10.21 -2.17
C ALA A 69 -3.54 -9.53 -0.80
N SER A 70 -2.64 -10.05 0.05
CA SER A 70 -2.54 -9.68 1.47
C SER A 70 -1.24 -8.96 1.86
N GLU A 71 -0.28 -8.80 0.97
CA GLU A 71 1.03 -8.22 1.27
C GLU A 71 1.51 -7.33 0.11
N ILE A 72 2.02 -6.15 0.46
CA ILE A 72 2.92 -5.36 -0.37
C ILE A 72 4.30 -5.40 0.28
N ARG A 73 5.32 -5.73 -0.50
CA ARG A 73 6.71 -5.78 -0.06
C ARG A 73 7.60 -5.00 -1.03
N VAL A 74 8.38 -4.09 -0.46
CA VAL A 74 9.39 -3.30 -1.17
C VAL A 74 10.73 -3.50 -0.49
N GLU A 75 11.73 -3.94 -1.24
CA GLU A 75 13.08 -4.20 -0.74
C GLU A 75 14.05 -3.21 -1.39
N THR A 76 14.73 -2.41 -0.56
CA THR A 76 15.69 -1.43 -1.06
C THR A 76 17.12 -1.99 -1.10
N SER A 77 17.91 -1.53 -2.06
CA SER A 77 19.31 -1.87 -2.21
C SER A 77 20.17 -1.09 -1.23
N GLY A 78 21.35 -1.60 -0.90
CA GLY A 78 22.37 -0.85 -0.17
C GLY A 78 23.16 0.15 -1.03
N ALA A 79 22.97 0.13 -2.35
CA ALA A 79 23.56 1.09 -3.26
C ALA A 79 22.66 2.34 -3.36
N GLY A 80 23.13 3.44 -2.78
CA GLY A 80 22.45 4.74 -2.78
C GLY A 80 23.20 5.70 -1.85
N SER A 81 23.18 7.00 -2.16
CA SER A 81 23.68 8.00 -1.20
C SER A 81 22.89 7.85 0.09
N GLY A 82 23.55 7.85 1.26
CA GLY A 82 22.99 7.49 2.57
C GLY A 82 21.92 8.44 3.13
N GLY A 83 21.11 9.05 2.28
CA GLY A 83 19.98 9.89 2.64
C GLY A 83 18.71 9.08 2.90
N GLN A 84 17.78 9.70 3.62
CA GLN A 84 16.45 9.15 3.85
C GLN A 84 15.68 9.03 2.52
N ILE A 85 15.13 7.84 2.31
CA ILE A 85 14.24 7.50 1.21
C ILE A 85 12.80 7.79 1.65
N GLY A 86 12.08 8.49 0.78
CA GLY A 86 10.65 8.74 0.93
C GLY A 86 9.97 8.63 -0.42
N PHE A 87 8.81 7.98 -0.46
CA PHE A 87 8.02 7.84 -1.67
C PHE A 87 6.55 7.63 -1.35
N ASN A 88 5.70 7.90 -2.34
CA ASN A 88 4.30 7.51 -2.33
C ASN A 88 4.10 6.31 -3.25
N LEU A 89 3.50 5.25 -2.72
CA LEU A 89 3.00 4.12 -3.50
C LEU A 89 1.49 4.30 -3.69
N LYS A 90 1.04 4.41 -4.93
CA LYS A 90 -0.37 4.54 -5.28
C LYS A 90 -0.83 3.27 -6.00
N LEU A 91 -1.95 2.72 -5.56
CA LEU A 91 -2.59 1.53 -6.13
C LEU A 91 -4.07 1.49 -5.73
N PHE A 92 -4.72 0.35 -5.93
CA PHE A 92 -6.10 0.14 -5.50
C PHE A 92 -6.25 -1.04 -4.55
N ALA A 93 -7.28 -1.00 -3.72
CA ALA A 93 -7.86 -2.16 -3.08
C ALA A 93 -9.16 -2.52 -3.82
N ALA A 94 -9.25 -3.75 -4.31
CA ALA A 94 -10.51 -4.33 -4.78
C ALA A 94 -11.26 -4.91 -3.58
N TYR A 95 -12.57 -4.69 -3.51
CA TYR A 95 -13.40 -5.15 -2.38
C TYR A 95 -14.84 -5.44 -2.79
N LEU A 96 -15.49 -6.38 -2.11
CA LEU A 96 -16.93 -6.68 -2.33
C LEU A 96 -17.85 -5.75 -1.54
N GLN A 97 -19.11 -5.67 -2.00
CA GLN A 97 -20.14 -4.88 -1.35
C GLN A 97 -20.30 -5.28 0.13
N GLY A 98 -20.37 -4.27 1.01
CA GLY A 98 -20.48 -4.49 2.46
C GLY A 98 -19.16 -4.34 3.22
N THR A 99 -18.02 -4.44 2.53
CA THR A 99 -16.72 -4.08 3.11
C THR A 99 -16.69 -2.59 3.42
N LYS A 100 -16.40 -2.24 4.67
CA LYS A 100 -16.37 -0.85 5.14
C LYS A 100 -14.97 -0.32 5.34
N ASP A 101 -14.05 -1.21 5.70
CA ASP A 101 -12.72 -0.88 6.17
C ASP A 101 -11.69 -1.81 5.52
N LEU A 102 -10.46 -1.31 5.36
CA LEU A 102 -9.27 -2.12 5.11
C LEU A 102 -8.56 -2.29 6.45
N THR A 103 -8.27 -3.52 6.84
CA THR A 103 -7.55 -3.80 8.08
C THR A 103 -6.07 -3.99 7.74
N LEU A 104 -5.22 -3.04 8.14
CA LEU A 104 -3.82 -2.98 7.71
C LEU A 104 -2.86 -2.97 8.89
N LYS A 105 -1.66 -3.51 8.69
CA LYS A 105 -0.50 -3.29 9.58
C LYS A 105 0.78 -3.10 8.77
N SER A 106 1.79 -2.49 9.38
CA SER A 106 3.13 -2.37 8.85
C SER A 106 4.06 -3.34 9.57
N SER A 107 4.64 -4.27 8.82
CA SER A 107 5.70 -5.16 9.31
C SER A 107 7.09 -4.70 8.83
N SER A 108 7.20 -3.41 8.50
CA SER A 108 8.41 -2.79 7.95
C SER A 108 9.54 -2.71 8.99
N ASP A 109 10.78 -2.54 8.50
CA ASP A 109 11.95 -2.34 9.36
C ASP A 109 11.79 -1.11 10.28
N SER A 110 12.54 -1.14 11.39
CA SER A 110 12.48 -0.09 12.42
C SER A 110 12.80 1.30 11.86
N GLY A 111 12.05 2.31 12.33
CA GLY A 111 12.21 3.70 11.95
C GLY A 111 11.40 4.13 10.72
N ILE A 112 10.94 3.17 9.90
CA ILE A 112 10.11 3.47 8.74
C ILE A 112 8.71 3.87 9.20
N VAL A 113 8.21 4.97 8.66
CA VAL A 113 6.83 5.41 8.91
C VAL A 113 6.02 5.17 7.66
N VAL A 114 4.95 4.38 7.80
CA VAL A 114 3.97 4.15 6.74
C VAL A 114 2.68 4.87 7.12
N LYS A 115 2.19 5.72 6.22
CA LYS A 115 0.85 6.31 6.30
C LYS A 115 0.00 5.83 5.14
N VAL A 116 -1.30 5.70 5.35
CA VAL A 116 -2.28 5.34 4.32
C VAL A 116 -3.31 6.45 4.16
N SER A 117 -3.69 6.75 2.92
CA SER A 117 -4.86 7.54 2.56
C SER A 117 -5.71 6.70 1.62
N ILE A 118 -6.99 6.55 1.94
CA ILE A 118 -7.96 5.82 1.12
C ILE A 118 -8.93 6.83 0.54
N ASN A 119 -9.13 6.82 -0.78
CA ASN A 119 -10.01 7.74 -1.49
C ASN A 119 -9.77 9.21 -1.11
N GLU A 120 -8.49 9.60 -1.07
CA GLU A 120 -8.03 10.98 -0.76
C GLU A 120 -8.40 11.49 0.64
N GLN A 121 -8.77 10.59 1.56
CA GLN A 121 -9.00 10.95 2.96
C GLN A 121 -7.70 11.38 3.67
N VAL A 122 -7.87 11.99 4.84
CA VAL A 122 -6.75 12.36 5.73
C VAL A 122 -5.87 11.14 6.00
N SER A 123 -4.57 11.28 5.77
CA SER A 123 -3.63 10.18 5.95
C SER A 123 -3.51 9.77 7.42
N GLN A 124 -3.53 8.46 7.66
CA GLN A 124 -3.42 7.86 8.99
C GLN A 124 -2.19 6.94 9.04
N VAL A 125 -1.57 6.81 10.21
CA VAL A 125 -0.40 5.94 10.39
C VAL A 125 -0.84 4.47 10.38
N VAL A 126 -0.11 3.63 9.65
CA VAL A 126 -0.26 2.18 9.67
C VAL A 126 0.65 1.61 10.75
N ASN A 127 0.05 1.14 11.85
CA ASN A 127 0.78 0.67 13.03
C ASN A 127 1.36 -0.75 12.83
N SER A 128 2.16 -1.23 13.78
CA SER A 128 2.70 -2.60 13.79
C SER A 128 1.67 -3.68 14.16
N THR A 129 0.49 -3.27 14.60
CA THR A 129 -0.69 -4.13 14.82
C THR A 129 -1.79 -3.74 13.84
N TYR A 130 -2.65 -4.69 13.50
CA TYR A 130 -3.79 -4.43 12.62
C TYR A 130 -4.66 -3.29 13.16
N SER A 131 -5.06 -2.40 12.26
CA SER A 131 -5.94 -1.27 12.50
C SER A 131 -6.86 -1.09 11.30
N ASP A 132 -8.09 -0.64 11.54
CA ASP A 132 -9.09 -0.47 10.50
C ASP A 132 -9.01 0.93 9.89
N PHE A 133 -9.04 0.97 8.56
CA PHE A 133 -8.99 2.19 7.75
C PHE A 133 -10.20 2.24 6.83
N ARG A 134 -11.07 3.24 7.04
CA ARG A 134 -12.37 3.30 6.38
C ARG A 134 -12.25 3.57 4.88
N ILE A 135 -12.97 2.80 4.07
CA ILE A 135 -13.00 2.93 2.62
C ILE A 135 -13.84 4.14 2.17
N ASN A 136 -14.98 4.36 2.84
CA ASN A 136 -15.94 5.43 2.51
C ASN A 136 -16.19 6.31 3.73
N GLY A 137 -15.79 7.58 3.64
CA GLY A 137 -15.99 8.61 4.67
C GLY A 137 -17.40 9.15 4.68
#